data_AF-A0A950MP53-F1
#
_entry.id   AF-A0A950MP53-F1
#
_cell.length_a   1.000
_cell.length_b   1.000
_cell.length_c   1.000
_cell.angle_alpha   90.00
_cell.angle_beta   90.00
_cell.angle_gamma   90.00
#
_symmetry.space_group_name_H-M   'P 1'
#
loop_
_entity.id
_entity.type
_entity.pdbx_description
1 polymer ?
#
loop_
_entity_poly.entity_id
_entity_poly.type
_entity_poly.pdbx_seq_one_letter_code
_entity_poly.pdbx_strand_id
1 'polypeptide(L)'
;MNERTAPPVAPPPPPQPRPSRPAPVAVTGRDREFLPAALEILETPPPPLPIALMATISAFALAALVWSYFGRLDVHATAPGKIEPAGYAKVIEPLDPGKIAAIHVEKGQTVKAGDLLLELDPAEADADALSAQDALNASMAEIARRRYAINAVRAAETESQGGQDRLDARGTDDAAPGADSGPVESLAGQAELKIAWDAGLPEPFQLREEAVLRADLAQLSDALKALDRQMAEKLATQKRLNMSIAFQNKLMDTLNQRVSTRQQAIDLNVGTKIDLYNAKEELEKSEAALASDQGQLIETDAAIRSVRSEKAKTVSQFIADNEN
;
A
#
# COMPACT_ATOMS: atom_id res chain seq x y z
N MET A 1 62.83 -187.91 42.29
CA MET A 1 61.38 -187.66 42.05
C MET A 1 61.24 -186.93 40.72
N ASN A 2 60.14 -187.16 40.02
CA ASN A 2 59.79 -186.50 38.74
C ASN A 2 58.83 -185.31 39.07
N GLU A 3 58.30 -184.48 38.16
CA GLU A 3 58.13 -184.56 36.69
C GLU A 3 57.79 -183.16 36.08
N ARG A 4 57.81 -183.05 34.73
CA ARG A 4 57.16 -182.04 33.84
C ARG A 4 57.77 -180.63 33.67
N THR A 5 58.24 -180.35 32.43
CA THR A 5 58.44 -178.99 31.87
C THR A 5 58.50 -179.00 30.32
N ALA A 6 58.11 -177.88 29.69
CA ALA A 6 58.28 -177.54 28.25
C ALA A 6 57.45 -178.36 27.20
N PRO A 7 57.39 -177.96 25.91
CA PRO A 7 56.77 -176.70 25.45
C PRO A 7 55.81 -176.87 24.23
N PRO A 8 54.86 -175.93 23.98
CA PRO A 8 54.11 -175.82 22.71
C PRO A 8 54.75 -174.78 21.76
N VAL A 9 55.04 -175.02 20.48
CA VAL A 9 54.26 -175.56 19.34
C VAL A 9 53.26 -174.53 18.77
N ALA A 10 53.41 -174.19 17.48
CA ALA A 10 52.66 -173.15 16.77
C ALA A 10 51.50 -173.72 15.91
N PRO A 11 50.29 -173.14 15.96
CA PRO A 11 49.15 -173.51 15.10
C PRO A 11 48.73 -172.42 14.05
N PRO A 12 47.78 -172.70 13.11
CA PRO A 12 47.61 -171.95 11.84
C PRO A 12 46.22 -171.19 11.71
N PRO A 13 45.78 -170.64 10.54
CA PRO A 13 44.68 -169.63 10.38
C PRO A 13 43.25 -170.27 10.35
N PRO A 14 42.07 -169.56 10.40
CA PRO A 14 41.58 -168.36 9.62
C PRO A 14 40.77 -167.34 10.52
N PRO A 15 39.68 -166.56 10.16
CA PRO A 15 38.92 -166.26 8.92
C PRO A 15 38.54 -164.74 8.69
N GLN A 16 37.35 -164.41 8.14
CA GLN A 16 36.80 -163.05 7.87
C GLN A 16 35.45 -162.74 8.59
N PRO A 17 35.07 -161.46 8.84
CA PRO A 17 33.72 -161.03 9.27
C PRO A 17 32.89 -160.23 8.20
N ARG A 18 31.63 -159.88 8.51
CA ARG A 18 30.59 -159.31 7.60
C ARG A 18 30.03 -157.93 8.07
N PRO A 19 29.20 -157.20 7.28
CA PRO A 19 29.00 -155.73 7.41
C PRO A 19 27.87 -155.27 8.35
N SER A 20 27.72 -153.94 8.53
CA SER A 20 26.66 -153.28 9.32
C SER A 20 26.07 -152.00 8.66
N ARG A 21 25.04 -151.42 9.29
CA ARG A 21 23.98 -150.54 8.71
C ARG A 21 24.43 -149.08 8.41
N PRO A 22 23.90 -148.41 7.36
CA PRO A 22 24.21 -147.00 7.06
C PRO A 22 23.54 -146.01 8.02
N ALA A 23 24.13 -144.81 8.12
CA ALA A 23 23.65 -143.66 8.90
C ALA A 23 22.82 -142.68 8.03
N PRO A 24 21.96 -141.82 8.61
CA PRO A 24 21.11 -140.91 7.84
C PRO A 24 21.89 -139.77 7.18
N VAL A 25 21.49 -139.40 5.96
CA VAL A 25 22.08 -138.29 5.19
C VAL A 25 21.48 -136.95 5.65
N ALA A 26 22.33 -135.97 5.93
CA ALA A 26 21.91 -134.60 6.19
C ALA A 26 21.55 -133.90 4.87
N VAL A 27 20.30 -133.45 4.77
CA VAL A 27 19.72 -132.80 3.59
C VAL A 27 20.08 -131.30 3.60
N THR A 28 20.65 -130.77 2.51
CA THR A 28 21.22 -129.40 2.50
C THR A 28 20.88 -128.61 1.25
N GLY A 29 20.26 -127.44 1.43
CA GLY A 29 20.06 -126.44 0.38
C GLY A 29 18.97 -126.84 -0.62
N ARG A 30 19.37 -127.48 -1.72
CA ARG A 30 18.57 -127.64 -2.94
C ARG A 30 17.29 -128.45 -2.76
N ASP A 31 17.30 -129.37 -1.81
CA ASP A 31 16.15 -130.24 -1.52
C ASP A 31 14.98 -129.50 -0.83
N ARG A 32 15.18 -128.24 -0.41
CA ARG A 32 14.08 -127.37 0.07
C ARG A 32 13.12 -126.96 -1.05
N GLU A 33 13.61 -126.92 -2.30
CA GLU A 33 12.85 -126.52 -3.50
C GLU A 33 11.69 -127.50 -3.84
N PHE A 34 11.64 -128.66 -3.17
CA PHE A 34 10.67 -129.74 -3.40
C PHE A 34 9.79 -130.07 -2.19
N LEU A 35 9.75 -129.19 -1.17
CA LEU A 35 8.80 -129.29 -0.06
C LEU A 35 7.43 -128.71 -0.45
N PRO A 36 6.31 -129.27 0.04
CA PRO A 36 4.97 -128.80 -0.33
C PRO A 36 4.68 -127.39 0.21
N ALA A 37 4.12 -126.52 -0.65
CA ALA A 37 3.98 -125.07 -0.49
C ALA A 37 3.22 -124.57 0.77
N ALA A 38 2.64 -125.46 1.59
CA ALA A 38 1.99 -125.10 2.84
C ALA A 38 2.96 -124.63 3.95
N LEU A 39 4.26 -124.97 3.86
CA LEU A 39 5.28 -124.55 4.83
C LEU A 39 6.01 -123.26 4.45
N GLU A 40 6.27 -123.04 3.15
CA GLU A 40 7.09 -121.93 2.64
C GLU A 40 6.55 -120.54 3.03
N ILE A 41 5.22 -120.42 3.09
CA ILE A 41 4.49 -119.20 3.44
C ILE A 41 4.61 -118.86 4.94
N LEU A 42 4.91 -119.83 5.82
CA LEU A 42 4.95 -119.62 7.27
C LEU A 42 6.34 -119.24 7.80
N GLU A 43 7.42 -119.67 7.14
CA GLU A 43 8.80 -119.49 7.63
C GLU A 43 9.56 -118.34 6.93
N THR A 44 8.99 -117.69 5.92
CA THR A 44 9.65 -116.63 5.14
C THR A 44 9.27 -115.22 5.65
N PRO A 45 10.20 -114.43 6.22
CA PRO A 45 9.92 -113.06 6.67
C PRO A 45 9.68 -112.10 5.48
N PRO A 46 8.92 -111.00 5.67
CA PRO A 46 8.54 -110.10 4.59
C PRO A 46 9.76 -109.38 3.96
N PRO A 47 9.80 -109.21 2.62
CA PRO A 47 10.96 -108.66 1.93
C PRO A 47 11.16 -107.15 2.21
N PRO A 48 12.41 -106.68 2.42
CA PRO A 48 12.67 -105.30 2.88
C PRO A 48 12.54 -104.22 1.79
N LEU A 49 12.52 -104.61 0.51
CA LEU A 49 12.64 -103.68 -0.63
C LEU A 49 11.53 -102.59 -0.72
N PRO A 50 10.22 -102.90 -0.63
CA PRO A 50 9.18 -101.85 -0.72
C PRO A 50 9.17 -100.91 0.49
N ILE A 51 9.59 -101.39 1.67
CA ILE A 51 9.69 -100.59 2.89
C ILE A 51 10.78 -99.52 2.73
N ALA A 52 11.94 -99.89 2.18
CA ALA A 52 13.03 -98.97 1.88
C ALA A 52 12.62 -97.87 0.87
N LEU A 53 11.82 -98.22 -0.15
CA LEU A 53 11.31 -97.26 -1.12
C LEU A 53 10.42 -96.19 -0.45
N MET A 54 9.44 -96.61 0.35
CA MET A 54 8.55 -95.70 1.08
C MET A 54 9.30 -94.82 2.08
N ALA A 55 10.28 -95.37 2.79
CA ALA A 55 11.14 -94.60 3.70
C ALA A 55 11.95 -93.52 2.93
N THR A 56 12.47 -93.86 1.74
CA THR A 56 13.25 -92.93 0.91
C THR A 56 12.38 -91.77 0.40
N ILE A 57 11.17 -92.05 -0.08
CA ILE A 57 10.22 -91.02 -0.54
C ILE A 57 9.81 -90.10 0.62
N SER A 58 9.53 -90.69 1.80
CA SER A 58 9.16 -89.94 3.00
C SER A 58 10.30 -89.05 3.51
N ALA A 59 11.55 -89.54 3.48
CA ALA A 59 12.73 -88.77 3.82
C ALA A 59 12.97 -87.59 2.86
N PHE A 60 12.76 -87.79 1.55
CA PHE A 60 12.88 -86.72 0.55
C PHE A 60 11.79 -85.65 0.73
N ALA A 61 10.54 -86.06 1.00
CA ALA A 61 9.44 -85.13 1.30
C ALA A 61 9.71 -84.31 2.57
N LEU A 62 10.21 -84.95 3.64
CA LEU A 62 10.63 -84.26 4.87
C LEU A 62 11.79 -83.29 4.61
N ALA A 63 12.79 -83.67 3.80
CA ALA A 63 13.89 -82.79 3.44
C ALA A 63 13.41 -81.54 2.65
N ALA A 64 12.45 -81.71 1.73
CA ALA A 64 11.85 -80.59 1.00
C ALA A 64 11.03 -79.66 1.91
N LEU A 65 10.27 -80.20 2.88
CA LEU A 65 9.54 -79.40 3.88
C LEU A 65 10.49 -78.63 4.80
N VAL A 66 11.56 -79.28 5.29
CA VAL A 66 12.62 -78.64 6.09
C VAL A 66 13.30 -77.54 5.28
N TRP A 67 13.67 -77.80 4.03
CA TRP A 67 14.28 -76.79 3.16
C TRP A 67 13.33 -75.61 2.89
N SER A 68 12.04 -75.86 2.65
CA SER A 68 11.03 -74.81 2.47
C SER A 68 10.80 -73.97 3.74
N TYR A 69 11.02 -74.52 4.93
CA TYR A 69 10.89 -73.80 6.20
C TYR A 69 12.11 -72.90 6.49
N PHE A 70 13.32 -73.33 6.10
CA PHE A 70 14.56 -72.56 6.30
C PHE A 70 14.96 -71.67 5.11
N GLY A 71 14.44 -71.94 3.92
CA GLY A 71 14.77 -71.23 2.68
C GLY A 71 14.19 -69.83 2.63
N ARG A 72 15.05 -68.80 2.73
CA ARG A 72 14.69 -67.42 2.42
C ARG A 72 15.03 -67.10 0.95
N LEU A 73 14.06 -66.58 0.22
CA LEU A 73 14.21 -66.16 -1.17
C LEU A 73 14.22 -64.63 -1.23
N ASP A 74 15.37 -64.05 -1.61
CA ASP A 74 15.69 -62.64 -1.34
C ASP A 74 15.30 -61.73 -2.52
N VAL A 75 14.08 -61.16 -2.45
CA VAL A 75 13.45 -60.45 -3.57
C VAL A 75 14.02 -59.04 -3.74
N HIS A 76 14.95 -58.90 -4.70
CA HIS A 76 15.53 -57.62 -5.08
C HIS A 76 14.63 -56.87 -6.09
N ALA A 77 13.83 -55.93 -5.60
CA ALA A 77 12.95 -55.08 -6.42
C ALA A 77 13.60 -53.72 -6.74
N THR A 78 14.17 -53.57 -7.93
CA THR A 78 14.70 -52.29 -8.42
C THR A 78 13.60 -51.40 -8.99
N ALA A 79 13.27 -50.30 -8.33
CA ALA A 79 12.35 -49.27 -8.82
C ALA A 79 13.11 -47.97 -9.19
N PRO A 80 12.77 -47.29 -10.30
CA PRO A 80 13.42 -46.05 -10.70
C PRO A 80 12.93 -44.87 -9.82
N GLY A 81 13.73 -44.50 -8.83
CA GLY A 81 13.53 -43.27 -8.05
C GLY A 81 14.15 -42.06 -8.74
N LYS A 82 13.46 -40.91 -8.71
CA LYS A 82 14.02 -39.60 -9.08
C LYS A 82 14.42 -38.87 -7.80
N ILE A 83 15.64 -38.34 -7.76
CA ILE A 83 16.07 -37.46 -6.66
C ILE A 83 15.49 -36.06 -6.93
N GLU A 84 14.65 -35.59 -6.01
CA GLU A 84 14.17 -34.21 -5.96
C GLU A 84 14.71 -33.55 -4.68
N PRO A 85 15.08 -32.26 -4.72
CA PRO A 85 15.62 -31.58 -3.54
C PRO A 85 14.56 -31.48 -2.43
N ALA A 86 14.99 -31.64 -1.18
CA ALA A 86 14.10 -31.60 0.00
C ALA A 86 13.59 -30.18 0.36
N GLY A 87 13.55 -29.27 -0.61
CA GLY A 87 13.19 -27.86 -0.43
C GLY A 87 12.97 -27.16 -1.77
N TYR A 88 12.39 -25.96 -1.72
CA TYR A 88 11.94 -25.23 -2.91
C TYR A 88 13.09 -24.52 -3.64
N ALA A 89 13.30 -24.87 -4.91
CA ALA A 89 14.11 -24.06 -5.81
C ALA A 89 13.31 -22.81 -6.23
N LYS A 90 13.64 -21.66 -5.63
CA LYS A 90 13.06 -20.36 -5.99
C LYS A 90 14.10 -19.52 -6.74
N VAL A 91 13.69 -18.88 -7.84
CA VAL A 91 14.51 -17.87 -8.52
C VAL A 91 14.59 -16.62 -7.63
N ILE A 92 15.77 -16.04 -7.50
CA ILE A 92 15.98 -14.78 -6.78
C ILE A 92 15.94 -13.67 -7.82
N GLU A 93 14.88 -12.86 -7.77
CA GLU A 93 14.62 -11.73 -8.64
C GLU A 93 14.76 -10.45 -7.81
N PRO A 94 15.39 -9.38 -8.33
CA PRO A 94 15.43 -8.09 -7.64
C PRO A 94 14.02 -7.48 -7.60
N LEU A 95 13.74 -6.67 -6.58
CA LEU A 95 12.46 -5.96 -6.47
C LEU A 95 12.31 -4.92 -7.59
N ASP A 96 13.40 -4.19 -7.85
CA ASP A 96 13.48 -3.12 -8.84
C ASP A 96 14.51 -3.50 -9.92
N PRO A 97 14.22 -3.25 -11.21
CA PRO A 97 15.12 -3.61 -12.31
C PRO A 97 16.30 -2.61 -12.37
N GLY A 98 17.47 -3.04 -11.88
CA GLY A 98 18.69 -2.22 -11.87
C GLY A 98 19.88 -2.86 -12.59
N LYS A 99 20.86 -2.02 -12.94
CA LYS A 99 22.17 -2.46 -13.44
C LYS A 99 22.96 -3.15 -12.31
N ILE A 100 23.59 -4.29 -12.59
CA ILE A 100 24.41 -5.00 -11.61
C ILE A 100 25.76 -4.29 -11.44
N ALA A 101 26.11 -3.94 -10.20
CA ALA A 101 27.42 -3.41 -9.83
C ALA A 101 28.39 -4.55 -9.45
N ALA A 102 27.95 -5.49 -8.60
CA ALA A 102 28.77 -6.63 -8.17
C ALA A 102 27.93 -7.89 -7.89
N ILE A 103 28.55 -9.06 -8.06
CA ILE A 103 27.99 -10.37 -7.68
C ILE A 103 28.88 -10.91 -6.55
N HIS A 104 28.29 -11.16 -5.39
CA HIS A 104 28.99 -11.49 -4.15
C HIS A 104 29.05 -12.99 -3.83
N VAL A 105 28.63 -13.85 -4.77
CA VAL A 105 28.47 -15.29 -4.57
C VAL A 105 28.99 -16.14 -5.73
N GLU A 106 29.59 -17.27 -5.39
CA GLU A 106 30.06 -18.30 -6.33
C GLU A 106 29.05 -19.44 -6.53
N LYS A 107 29.16 -20.14 -7.66
CA LYS A 107 28.25 -21.22 -8.04
C LYS A 107 28.35 -22.41 -7.08
N GLY A 108 27.30 -22.62 -6.28
CA GLY A 108 27.21 -23.71 -5.29
C GLY A 108 27.62 -23.30 -3.87
N GLN A 109 27.94 -22.03 -3.64
CA GLN A 109 28.14 -21.47 -2.31
C GLN A 109 26.86 -21.63 -1.47
N THR A 110 27.02 -22.02 -0.21
CA THR A 110 25.91 -22.06 0.76
C THR A 110 25.75 -20.69 1.39
N VAL A 111 24.56 -20.10 1.27
CA VAL A 111 24.20 -18.76 1.77
C VAL A 111 23.01 -18.83 2.72
N LYS A 112 22.86 -17.81 3.55
CA LYS A 112 21.80 -17.65 4.56
C LYS A 112 20.86 -16.51 4.16
N ALA A 113 19.69 -16.48 4.78
CA ALA A 113 18.76 -15.36 4.62
C ALA A 113 19.38 -14.07 5.20
N GLY A 114 19.51 -13.04 4.36
CA GLY A 114 20.13 -11.76 4.71
C GLY A 114 21.57 -11.58 4.21
N ASP A 115 22.19 -12.61 3.62
CA ASP A 115 23.51 -12.48 2.99
C ASP A 115 23.39 -11.62 1.69
N LEU A 116 24.33 -10.71 1.46
CA LEU A 116 24.40 -9.93 0.21
C LEU A 116 24.82 -10.84 -0.95
N LEU A 117 23.92 -11.05 -1.91
CA LEU A 117 24.16 -11.90 -3.09
C LEU A 117 24.53 -11.08 -4.33
N LEU A 118 23.89 -9.92 -4.48
CA LEU A 118 23.92 -9.06 -5.65
C LEU A 118 23.88 -7.61 -5.19
N GLU A 119 24.76 -6.77 -5.73
CA GLU A 119 24.76 -5.33 -5.54
C GLU A 119 24.33 -4.67 -6.85
N LEU A 120 23.41 -3.71 -6.78
CA LEU A 120 22.94 -2.92 -7.91
C LEU A 120 23.63 -1.54 -7.90
N ASP A 121 23.77 -0.94 -9.08
CA ASP A 121 24.33 0.40 -9.25
C ASP A 121 23.36 1.45 -8.64
N PRO A 122 23.73 2.15 -7.55
CA PRO A 122 22.79 2.99 -6.81
C PRO A 122 22.52 4.34 -7.50
N ALA A 123 23.28 4.70 -8.54
CA ALA A 123 23.29 6.07 -9.10
C ALA A 123 21.91 6.58 -9.57
N GLU A 124 21.02 5.71 -10.03
CA GLU A 124 19.65 6.07 -10.41
C GLU A 124 18.75 6.23 -9.17
N ALA A 125 18.84 5.30 -8.21
CA ALA A 125 18.09 5.35 -6.96
C ALA A 125 18.49 6.53 -6.06
N ASP A 126 19.78 6.88 -5.99
CA ASP A 126 20.27 8.06 -5.26
C ASP A 126 19.79 9.36 -5.90
N ALA A 127 19.71 9.42 -7.23
CA ALA A 127 19.20 10.58 -7.96
C ALA A 127 17.68 10.75 -7.80
N ASP A 128 16.91 9.67 -7.81
CA ASP A 128 15.48 9.68 -7.52
C ASP A 128 15.20 10.04 -6.05
N ALA A 129 15.97 9.50 -5.10
CA ALA A 129 15.86 9.82 -3.68
C ALA A 129 16.18 11.30 -3.40
N LEU A 130 17.23 11.86 -4.01
CA LEU A 130 17.56 13.28 -3.94
C LEU A 130 16.44 14.14 -4.55
N SER A 131 15.92 13.76 -5.71
CA SER A 131 14.83 14.48 -6.39
C SER A 131 13.54 14.48 -5.56
N ALA A 132 13.22 13.36 -4.91
CA ALA A 132 12.09 13.23 -4.00
C ALA A 132 12.28 14.07 -2.72
N GLN A 133 13.50 14.11 -2.17
CA GLN A 133 13.84 14.93 -1.01
C GLN A 133 13.76 16.43 -1.31
N ASP A 134 14.19 16.88 -2.49
CA ASP A 134 14.05 18.28 -2.92
C ASP A 134 12.60 18.67 -3.22
N ALA A 135 11.80 17.75 -3.80
CA ALA A 135 10.36 17.96 -3.96
C ALA A 135 9.63 18.08 -2.61
N LEU A 136 10.03 17.27 -1.62
CA LEU A 136 9.53 17.36 -0.24
C LEU A 136 9.93 18.68 0.41
N ASN A 137 11.21 19.09 0.30
CA ASN A 137 11.72 20.36 0.81
C ASN A 137 10.94 21.56 0.22
N ALA A 138 10.75 21.59 -1.10
CA ALA A 138 9.98 22.63 -1.78
C ALA A 138 8.52 22.68 -1.28
N SER A 139 7.87 21.52 -1.13
CA SER A 139 6.50 21.43 -0.65
C SER A 139 6.37 21.89 0.81
N MET A 140 7.33 21.55 1.68
CA MET A 140 7.35 22.00 3.07
C MET A 140 7.56 23.52 3.17
N ALA A 141 8.44 24.09 2.33
CA ALA A 141 8.65 25.54 2.27
C ALA A 141 7.37 26.27 1.81
N GLU A 142 6.73 25.79 0.75
CA GLU A 142 5.47 26.35 0.26
C GLU A 142 4.34 26.28 1.31
N ILE A 143 4.18 25.16 2.01
CA ILE A 143 3.18 25.02 3.07
C ILE A 143 3.41 26.03 4.21
N ALA A 144 4.68 26.25 4.60
CA ALA A 144 5.01 27.26 5.61
C ALA A 144 4.72 28.69 5.10
N ARG A 145 5.05 29.00 3.84
CA ARG A 145 4.74 30.27 3.17
C ARG A 145 3.24 30.56 3.15
N ARG A 146 2.44 29.63 2.63
CA ARG A 146 0.96 29.74 2.51
C ARG A 146 0.31 29.97 3.87
N ARG A 147 0.67 29.17 4.87
CA ARG A 147 0.17 29.31 6.26
C ARG A 147 0.52 30.67 6.86
N TYR A 148 1.74 31.17 6.64
CA TYR A 148 2.12 32.51 7.10
C TYR A 148 1.27 33.59 6.41
N ALA A 149 1.13 33.52 5.08
CA ALA A 149 0.36 34.49 4.29
C ALA A 149 -1.10 34.61 4.77
N ILE A 150 -1.78 33.47 4.96
CA ILE A 150 -3.15 33.41 5.48
C ILE A 150 -3.25 34.04 6.87
N ASN A 151 -2.36 33.67 7.79
CA ASN A 151 -2.39 34.14 9.17
C ASN A 151 -2.11 35.66 9.27
N ALA A 152 -1.17 36.17 8.48
CA ALA A 152 -0.86 37.59 8.41
C ALA A 152 -2.06 38.41 7.91
N VAL A 153 -2.69 37.98 6.81
CA VAL A 153 -3.86 38.68 6.24
C VAL A 153 -5.06 38.61 7.18
N ARG A 154 -5.36 37.45 7.79
CA ARG A 154 -6.45 37.31 8.78
C ARG A 154 -6.24 38.18 10.04
N ALA A 155 -4.99 38.36 10.48
CA ALA A 155 -4.69 39.30 11.57
C ALA A 155 -5.02 40.75 11.16
N ALA A 156 -4.59 41.18 9.97
CA ALA A 156 -4.88 42.53 9.45
C ALA A 156 -6.38 42.77 9.22
N GLU A 157 -7.16 41.78 8.78
CA GLU A 157 -8.62 41.87 8.71
C GLU A 157 -9.24 42.09 10.09
N THR A 158 -8.75 41.36 11.11
CA THR A 158 -9.22 41.48 12.50
C THR A 158 -8.92 42.87 13.08
N GLU A 159 -7.74 43.41 12.81
CA GLU A 159 -7.37 44.79 13.19
C GLU A 159 -8.25 45.82 12.49
N SER A 160 -8.54 45.64 11.20
CA SER A 160 -9.43 46.54 10.44
C SER A 160 -10.85 46.56 11.01
N GLN A 161 -11.41 45.39 11.33
CA GLN A 161 -12.76 45.26 11.91
C GLN A 161 -12.83 45.91 13.30
N GLY A 162 -11.86 45.61 14.17
CA GLY A 162 -11.78 46.20 15.51
C GLY A 162 -11.47 47.71 15.54
N GLY A 163 -10.91 48.27 14.46
CA GLY A 163 -10.82 49.71 14.24
C GLY A 163 -12.14 50.33 13.79
N GLN A 164 -12.88 49.67 12.90
CA GLN A 164 -14.11 50.18 12.30
C GLN A 164 -15.27 50.24 13.30
N ASP A 165 -15.48 49.19 14.11
CA ASP A 165 -16.45 49.19 15.23
C ASP A 165 -16.24 50.39 16.20
N ARG A 166 -14.98 50.82 16.39
CA ARG A 166 -14.62 51.94 17.27
C ARG A 166 -14.84 53.32 16.64
N LEU A 167 -14.86 53.41 15.31
CA LEU A 167 -15.18 54.64 14.58
C LEU A 167 -16.70 54.82 14.46
N ASP A 168 -17.41 53.75 14.13
CA ASP A 168 -18.88 53.74 14.04
C ASP A 168 -19.52 54.06 15.41
N ALA A 169 -18.90 53.61 16.52
CA ALA A 169 -19.30 53.98 17.87
C ALA A 169 -18.98 55.43 18.29
N ARG A 170 -18.25 56.21 17.47
CA ARG A 170 -17.77 57.57 17.83
C ARG A 170 -18.42 58.70 17.03
N GLY A 171 -19.07 58.42 15.91
CA GLY A 171 -19.96 59.36 15.22
C GLY A 171 -19.30 60.67 14.78
N THR A 172 -18.29 60.60 13.91
CA THR A 172 -17.55 61.77 13.38
C THR A 172 -17.53 61.79 11.86
N ASP A 173 -18.35 62.66 11.24
CA ASP A 173 -18.50 62.78 9.78
C ASP A 173 -17.30 63.40 9.04
N ASP A 174 -16.30 63.91 9.78
CA ASP A 174 -15.13 64.64 9.25
C ASP A 174 -13.86 63.77 9.07
N ALA A 175 -13.99 62.45 8.93
CA ALA A 175 -12.86 61.58 8.58
C ALA A 175 -12.40 61.84 7.13
N ALA A 176 -11.27 62.53 6.97
CA ALA A 176 -10.69 62.83 5.66
C ALA A 176 -10.19 61.54 4.95
N PRO A 177 -10.64 61.24 3.72
CA PRO A 177 -10.26 60.00 3.05
C PRO A 177 -8.84 60.07 2.47
N GLY A 178 -7.92 59.26 3.01
CA GLY A 178 -6.63 58.97 2.38
C GLY A 178 -5.35 59.29 3.18
N ALA A 179 -5.32 58.98 4.48
CA ALA A 179 -4.11 59.13 5.31
C ALA A 179 -3.68 57.83 6.02
N ASP A 180 -4.61 57.06 6.58
CA ASP A 180 -4.30 55.78 7.21
C ASP A 180 -4.13 54.69 6.16
N SER A 181 -2.89 54.24 5.97
CA SER A 181 -2.57 53.03 5.20
C SER A 181 -3.22 51.81 5.87
N GLY A 182 -3.90 50.98 5.07
CA GLY A 182 -4.66 49.85 5.63
C GLY A 182 -3.74 48.84 6.34
N PRO A 183 -4.24 48.05 7.31
CA PRO A 183 -3.39 47.09 8.03
C PRO A 183 -2.70 46.09 7.09
N VAL A 184 -3.35 45.69 5.98
CA VAL A 184 -2.73 44.85 4.92
C VAL A 184 -1.63 45.58 4.13
N GLU A 185 -1.74 46.91 3.97
CA GLU A 185 -0.68 47.73 3.38
C GLU A 185 0.54 47.83 4.30
N SER A 186 0.32 47.83 5.63
CA SER A 186 1.40 47.75 6.61
C SER A 186 2.17 46.43 6.51
N LEU A 187 1.50 45.29 6.25
CA LEU A 187 2.15 43.98 6.09
C LEU A 187 3.16 43.97 4.94
N ALA A 188 2.80 44.53 3.78
CA ALA A 188 3.69 44.62 2.63
C ALA A 188 4.90 45.54 2.86
N GLY A 189 4.81 46.46 3.83
CA GLY A 189 5.91 47.33 4.28
C GLY A 189 6.78 46.73 5.39
N GLN A 190 6.44 45.57 5.96
CA GLN A 190 7.22 44.97 7.04
C GLN A 190 8.51 44.32 6.50
N ALA A 191 9.66 44.86 6.88
CA ALA A 191 10.96 44.43 6.39
C ALA A 191 11.38 43.01 6.83
N GLU A 192 10.82 42.50 7.93
CA GLU A 192 11.15 41.19 8.51
C GLU A 192 9.90 40.28 8.58
N LEU A 193 9.50 39.70 7.45
CA LEU A 193 8.46 38.66 7.37
C LEU A 193 9.02 37.32 7.91
N LYS A 194 9.07 37.17 9.25
CA LYS A 194 9.67 36.02 9.93
C LYS A 194 8.78 34.78 9.89
N ILE A 195 8.87 34.03 8.79
CA ILE A 195 8.26 32.70 8.64
C ILE A 195 8.93 31.71 9.63
N ALA A 196 8.13 30.91 10.32
CA ALA A 196 8.61 29.84 11.18
C ALA A 196 8.90 28.58 10.33
N TRP A 197 10.14 28.44 9.87
CA TRP A 197 10.61 27.27 9.11
C TRP A 197 10.76 26.02 10.00
N ASP A 198 10.59 24.84 9.40
CA ASP A 198 10.79 23.56 10.09
C ASP A 198 12.28 23.20 10.21
N ALA A 199 12.63 22.42 11.24
CA ALA A 199 13.99 22.16 11.69
C ALA A 199 14.76 21.16 10.79
N GLY A 200 15.06 21.60 9.56
CA GLY A 200 15.83 20.84 8.57
C GLY A 200 15.76 21.39 7.14
N LEU A 201 14.85 22.34 6.86
CA LEU A 201 14.64 22.89 5.53
C LEU A 201 15.89 23.68 5.03
N PRO A 202 16.48 23.35 3.86
CA PRO A 202 17.66 24.06 3.37
C PRO A 202 17.41 25.54 3.02
N GLU A 203 18.38 26.40 3.33
CA GLU A 203 18.33 27.86 3.14
C GLU A 203 17.87 28.32 1.73
N PRO A 204 18.27 27.67 0.60
CA PRO A 204 17.80 28.10 -0.73
C PRO A 204 16.27 28.04 -0.92
N PHE A 205 15.58 27.11 -0.25
CA PHE A 205 14.12 27.03 -0.29
C PHE A 205 13.48 28.13 0.57
N GLN A 206 14.08 28.44 1.72
CA GLN A 206 13.62 29.54 2.59
C GLN A 206 13.69 30.88 1.85
N LEU A 207 14.88 31.24 1.34
CA LEU A 207 15.10 32.52 0.63
C LEU A 207 14.23 32.67 -0.62
N ARG A 208 13.99 31.57 -1.34
CA ARG A 208 13.06 31.53 -2.49
C ARG A 208 11.64 31.86 -2.06
N GLU A 209 11.09 31.16 -1.08
CA GLU A 209 9.69 31.32 -0.69
C GLU A 209 9.44 32.62 0.11
N GLU A 210 10.45 33.21 0.76
CA GLU A 210 10.40 34.59 1.26
C GLU A 210 10.31 35.63 0.12
N ALA A 211 11.03 35.40 -0.99
CA ALA A 211 10.94 36.27 -2.16
C ALA A 211 9.57 36.17 -2.84
N VAL A 212 8.99 34.97 -2.93
CA VAL A 212 7.62 34.73 -3.40
C VAL A 212 6.61 35.43 -2.49
N LEU A 213 6.65 35.21 -1.17
CA LEU A 213 5.73 35.85 -0.22
C LEU A 213 5.77 37.39 -0.32
N ARG A 214 6.97 37.96 -0.45
CA ARG A 214 7.14 39.41 -0.57
C ARG A 214 6.51 39.95 -1.87
N ALA A 215 6.60 39.20 -2.97
CA ALA A 215 5.93 39.55 -4.23
C ALA A 215 4.41 39.43 -4.13
N ASP A 216 3.91 38.33 -3.56
CA ASP A 216 2.48 38.05 -3.36
C ASP A 216 1.81 39.15 -2.50
N LEU A 217 2.43 39.50 -1.37
CA LEU A 217 1.92 40.56 -0.47
C LEU A 217 2.03 41.96 -1.09
N ALA A 218 3.09 42.24 -1.85
CA ALA A 218 3.21 43.51 -2.57
C ALA A 218 2.09 43.66 -3.62
N GLN A 219 1.85 42.62 -4.44
CA GLN A 219 0.78 42.59 -5.43
C GLN A 219 -0.61 42.74 -4.80
N LEU A 220 -0.88 42.06 -3.68
CA LEU A 220 -2.10 42.26 -2.91
C LEU A 220 -2.24 43.73 -2.44
N SER A 221 -1.18 44.31 -1.88
CA SER A 221 -1.21 45.70 -1.40
C SER A 221 -1.49 46.71 -2.51
N ASP A 222 -0.92 46.52 -3.71
CA ASP A 222 -1.11 47.45 -4.83
C ASP A 222 -2.50 47.32 -5.48
N ALA A 223 -3.08 46.11 -5.49
CA ALA A 223 -4.48 45.89 -5.85
C ALA A 223 -5.44 46.61 -4.87
N LEU A 224 -5.19 46.50 -3.56
CA LEU A 224 -5.98 47.21 -2.55
C LEU A 224 -5.85 48.73 -2.67
N LYS A 225 -4.63 49.26 -2.85
CA LYS A 225 -4.37 50.70 -3.13
C LYS A 225 -5.06 51.19 -4.40
N ALA A 226 -5.27 50.34 -5.42
CA ALA A 226 -6.02 50.70 -6.62
C ALA A 226 -7.52 50.86 -6.30
N LEU A 227 -8.11 49.90 -5.59
CA LEU A 227 -9.51 49.95 -5.17
C LEU A 227 -9.79 51.09 -4.18
N ASP A 228 -8.86 51.41 -3.28
CA ASP A 228 -9.02 52.53 -2.34
C ASP A 228 -8.95 53.90 -3.04
N ARG A 229 -8.09 54.07 -4.06
CA ARG A 229 -8.11 55.26 -4.93
C ARG A 229 -9.44 55.39 -5.68
N GLN A 230 -9.96 54.29 -6.22
CA GLN A 230 -11.27 54.25 -6.87
C GLN A 230 -12.41 54.57 -5.88
N MET A 231 -12.34 54.09 -4.64
CA MET A 231 -13.33 54.41 -3.60
C MET A 231 -13.29 55.88 -3.21
N ALA A 232 -12.09 56.47 -3.05
CA ALA A 232 -11.92 57.89 -2.77
C ALA A 232 -12.49 58.79 -3.89
N GLU A 233 -12.32 58.40 -5.16
CA GLU A 233 -12.92 59.09 -6.31
C GLU A 233 -14.46 59.08 -6.25
N LYS A 234 -15.08 57.93 -5.92
CA LYS A 234 -16.54 57.85 -5.81
C LYS A 234 -17.07 58.59 -4.58
N LEU A 235 -16.36 58.58 -3.45
CA LEU A 235 -16.69 59.40 -2.27
C LEU A 235 -16.59 60.90 -2.56
N ALA A 236 -15.57 61.35 -3.30
CA ALA A 236 -15.47 62.74 -3.76
C ALA A 236 -16.62 63.11 -4.71
N THR A 237 -17.02 62.19 -5.59
CA THR A 237 -18.17 62.36 -6.51
C THR A 237 -19.50 62.44 -5.75
N GLN A 238 -19.70 61.59 -4.74
CA GLN A 238 -20.85 61.61 -3.83
C GLN A 238 -20.92 62.94 -3.08
N LYS A 239 -19.80 63.42 -2.51
CA LYS A 239 -19.73 64.73 -1.83
C LYS A 239 -20.03 65.90 -2.77
N ARG A 240 -19.58 65.84 -4.03
CA ARG A 240 -19.95 66.83 -5.07
C ARG A 240 -21.46 66.83 -5.34
N LEU A 241 -22.06 65.65 -5.53
CA LEU A 241 -23.50 65.52 -5.79
C LEU A 241 -24.34 66.01 -4.62
N ASN A 242 -23.98 65.67 -3.38
CA ASN A 242 -24.66 66.18 -2.18
C ASN A 242 -24.64 67.72 -2.09
N MET A 243 -23.52 68.36 -2.45
CA MET A 243 -23.45 69.83 -2.52
C MET A 243 -24.32 70.41 -3.66
N SER A 244 -24.40 69.73 -4.81
CA SER A 244 -25.28 70.11 -5.92
C SER A 244 -26.76 70.02 -5.53
N ILE A 245 -27.19 68.90 -4.95
CA ILE A 245 -28.55 68.66 -4.44
C ILE A 245 -28.94 69.71 -3.40
N ALA A 246 -28.05 70.02 -2.45
CA ALA A 246 -28.29 71.05 -1.45
C ALA A 246 -28.47 72.45 -2.07
N PHE A 247 -27.74 72.77 -3.14
CA PHE A 247 -27.90 74.02 -3.89
C PHE A 247 -29.21 74.03 -4.69
N GLN A 248 -29.53 72.95 -5.41
CA GLN A 248 -30.77 72.81 -6.18
C GLN A 248 -32.00 72.94 -5.27
N ASN A 249 -32.05 72.27 -4.13
CA ASN A 249 -33.14 72.41 -3.15
C ASN A 249 -33.40 73.89 -2.77
N LYS A 250 -32.33 74.64 -2.48
CA LYS A 250 -32.44 76.08 -2.14
C LYS A 250 -32.87 76.96 -3.33
N LEU A 251 -32.50 76.57 -4.55
CA LEU A 251 -33.03 77.20 -5.77
C LEU A 251 -34.53 76.88 -5.95
N MET A 252 -34.96 75.66 -5.61
CA MET A 252 -36.36 75.24 -5.66
C MET A 252 -37.24 75.98 -4.67
N ASP A 253 -36.77 76.23 -3.44
CA ASP A 253 -37.48 77.11 -2.49
C ASP A 253 -37.72 78.50 -3.10
N THR A 254 -36.70 79.04 -3.76
CA THR A 254 -36.71 80.38 -4.37
C THR A 254 -37.65 80.44 -5.58
N LEU A 255 -37.63 79.42 -6.44
CA LEU A 255 -38.51 79.34 -7.61
C LEU A 255 -39.96 79.07 -7.23
N ASN A 256 -40.23 78.26 -6.19
CA ASN A 256 -41.58 78.09 -5.64
C ASN A 256 -42.13 79.39 -5.06
N GLN A 257 -41.33 80.17 -4.32
CA GLN A 257 -41.74 81.51 -3.87
C GLN A 257 -42.04 82.46 -5.05
N ARG A 258 -41.24 82.42 -6.11
CA ARG A 258 -41.45 83.21 -7.34
C ARG A 258 -42.74 82.81 -8.07
N VAL A 259 -43.02 81.51 -8.21
CA VAL A 259 -44.27 81.01 -8.81
C VAL A 259 -45.49 81.40 -7.97
N SER A 260 -45.42 81.25 -6.64
CA SER A 260 -46.48 81.66 -5.71
C SER A 260 -46.78 83.16 -5.82
N THR A 261 -45.74 84.00 -5.81
CA THR A 261 -45.87 85.47 -5.97
C THR A 261 -46.48 85.85 -7.32
N ARG A 262 -46.11 85.15 -8.41
CA ARG A 262 -46.69 85.39 -9.75
C ARG A 262 -48.14 84.93 -9.87
N GLN A 263 -48.54 83.86 -9.17
CA GLN A 263 -49.94 83.45 -9.06
C GLN A 263 -50.77 84.54 -8.34
N GLN A 264 -50.32 84.99 -7.17
CA GLN A 264 -51.00 86.06 -6.41
C GLN A 264 -51.16 87.36 -7.24
N ALA A 265 -50.15 87.73 -8.03
CA ALA A 265 -50.23 88.89 -8.92
C ALA A 265 -51.30 88.74 -10.03
N ILE A 266 -51.54 87.52 -10.53
CA ILE A 266 -52.61 87.22 -11.48
C ILE A 266 -53.98 87.27 -10.78
N ASP A 267 -54.07 86.71 -9.57
CA ASP A 267 -55.32 86.70 -8.77
C ASP A 267 -55.76 88.13 -8.41
N LEU A 268 -54.79 89.04 -8.23
CA LEU A 268 -54.98 90.49 -8.05
C LEU A 268 -55.14 91.28 -9.38
N ASN A 269 -55.21 90.60 -10.53
CA ASN A 269 -55.32 91.19 -11.88
C ASN A 269 -54.22 92.19 -12.29
N VAL A 270 -53.01 92.07 -11.71
CA VAL A 270 -51.83 92.93 -12.02
C VAL A 270 -50.67 92.18 -12.69
N GLY A 271 -50.75 90.87 -12.86
CA GLY A 271 -49.73 90.03 -13.52
C GLY A 271 -50.22 89.36 -14.81
N THR A 272 -49.29 88.91 -15.68
CA THR A 272 -49.63 88.16 -16.90
C THR A 272 -49.51 86.65 -16.68
N LYS A 273 -50.35 85.85 -17.37
CA LYS A 273 -50.23 84.38 -17.36
C LYS A 273 -48.92 83.87 -17.98
N ILE A 274 -48.33 84.65 -18.90
CA ILE A 274 -47.05 84.31 -19.54
C ILE A 274 -45.92 84.32 -18.50
N ASP A 275 -45.87 85.32 -17.62
CA ASP A 275 -44.89 85.37 -16.53
C ASP A 275 -44.97 84.16 -15.58
N LEU A 276 -46.20 83.69 -15.30
CA LEU A 276 -46.43 82.51 -14.46
C LEU A 276 -45.99 81.23 -15.17
N TYR A 277 -46.33 81.03 -16.45
CA TYR A 277 -45.90 79.85 -17.20
C TYR A 277 -44.37 79.82 -17.35
N ASN A 278 -43.72 80.94 -17.66
CA ASN A 278 -42.26 81.04 -17.70
C ASN A 278 -41.63 80.68 -16.35
N ALA A 279 -42.22 81.13 -15.23
CA ALA A 279 -41.73 80.79 -13.88
C ALA A 279 -41.96 79.31 -13.52
N LYS A 280 -43.04 78.68 -14.00
CA LYS A 280 -43.29 77.24 -13.84
C LYS A 280 -42.35 76.40 -14.71
N GLU A 281 -42.11 76.78 -15.96
CA GLU A 281 -41.16 76.10 -16.84
C GLU A 281 -39.72 76.15 -16.27
N GLU A 282 -39.35 77.24 -15.59
CA GLU A 282 -38.05 77.39 -14.91
C GLU A 282 -37.97 76.55 -13.60
N LEU A 283 -39.08 76.40 -12.88
CA LEU A 283 -39.24 75.48 -11.74
C LEU A 283 -39.12 74.02 -12.21
N GLU A 284 -39.95 73.57 -13.15
CA GLU A 284 -39.98 72.20 -13.69
C GLU A 284 -38.60 71.76 -14.25
N LYS A 285 -37.83 72.68 -14.86
CA LYS A 285 -36.46 72.40 -15.33
C LYS A 285 -35.46 72.12 -14.21
N SER A 286 -35.56 72.84 -13.08
CA SER A 286 -34.65 72.62 -11.94
C SER A 286 -35.14 71.47 -11.04
N GLU A 287 -36.45 71.15 -11.02
CA GLU A 287 -36.96 69.88 -10.46
C GLU A 287 -36.40 68.67 -11.23
N ALA A 288 -36.40 68.73 -12.57
CA ALA A 288 -35.81 67.69 -13.41
C ALA A 288 -34.28 67.56 -13.21
N ALA A 289 -33.57 68.68 -13.01
CA ALA A 289 -32.14 68.67 -12.69
C ALA A 289 -31.86 68.04 -11.31
N LEU A 290 -32.65 68.41 -10.29
CA LEU A 290 -32.57 67.84 -8.95
C LEU A 290 -32.82 66.32 -8.97
N ALA A 291 -33.84 65.86 -9.70
CA ALA A 291 -34.11 64.42 -9.88
C ALA A 291 -32.95 63.69 -10.58
N SER A 292 -32.27 64.34 -11.54
CA SER A 292 -31.09 63.76 -12.20
C SER A 292 -29.88 63.65 -11.25
N ASP A 293 -29.60 64.69 -10.46
CA ASP A 293 -28.53 64.65 -9.45
C ASP A 293 -28.80 63.59 -8.37
N GLN A 294 -30.06 63.44 -7.93
CA GLN A 294 -30.47 62.38 -7.00
C GLN A 294 -30.31 60.98 -7.60
N GLY A 295 -30.62 60.79 -8.89
CA GLY A 295 -30.36 59.54 -9.59
C GLY A 295 -28.87 59.19 -9.63
N GLN A 296 -28.03 60.15 -10.02
CA GLN A 296 -26.57 59.99 -10.02
C GLN A 296 -26.00 59.69 -8.63
N LEU A 297 -26.61 60.21 -7.56
CA LEU A 297 -26.21 59.90 -6.18
C LEU A 297 -26.47 58.43 -5.85
N ILE A 298 -27.67 57.91 -6.17
CA ILE A 298 -28.03 56.51 -5.94
C ILE A 298 -27.12 55.55 -6.73
N GLU A 299 -26.78 55.91 -7.97
CA GLU A 299 -25.80 55.17 -8.80
C GLU A 299 -24.38 55.22 -8.18
N THR A 300 -23.95 56.37 -7.68
CA THR A 300 -22.65 56.54 -7.01
C THR A 300 -22.58 55.74 -5.72
N ASP A 301 -23.64 55.72 -4.92
CA ASP A 301 -23.74 54.90 -3.71
C ASP A 301 -23.71 53.40 -4.01
N ALA A 302 -24.34 52.98 -5.12
CA ALA A 302 -24.25 51.60 -5.60
C ALA A 302 -22.82 51.24 -6.03
N ALA A 303 -22.12 52.15 -6.73
CA ALA A 303 -20.72 51.98 -7.09
C ALA A 303 -19.80 51.90 -5.86
N ILE A 304 -20.01 52.73 -4.83
CA ILE A 304 -19.25 52.66 -3.56
C ILE A 304 -19.45 51.30 -2.88
N ARG A 305 -20.68 50.78 -2.82
CA ARG A 305 -20.97 49.43 -2.30
C ARG A 305 -20.28 48.34 -3.14
N SER A 306 -20.26 48.49 -4.46
CA SER A 306 -19.58 47.55 -5.36
C SER A 306 -18.06 47.50 -5.10
N VAL A 307 -17.38 48.65 -5.05
CA VAL A 307 -15.93 48.73 -4.80
C VAL A 307 -15.56 48.20 -3.40
N ARG A 308 -16.41 48.44 -2.39
CA ARG A 308 -16.24 47.84 -1.06
C ARG A 308 -16.36 46.31 -1.09
N SER A 309 -17.34 45.78 -1.81
CA SER A 309 -17.50 44.32 -2.00
C SER A 309 -16.34 43.71 -2.80
N GLU A 310 -15.81 44.44 -3.78
CA GLU A 310 -14.66 44.03 -4.59
C GLU A 310 -13.38 43.97 -3.76
N LYS A 311 -13.13 44.98 -2.90
CA LYS A 311 -12.01 44.98 -1.95
C LYS A 311 -12.04 43.78 -1.01
N ALA A 312 -13.20 43.49 -0.41
CA ALA A 312 -13.40 42.31 0.43
C ALA A 312 -13.19 41.00 -0.36
N LYS A 313 -13.69 40.95 -1.61
CA LYS A 313 -13.48 39.79 -2.49
C LYS A 313 -11.98 39.56 -2.74
N THR A 314 -11.20 40.58 -3.10
CA THR A 314 -9.75 40.46 -3.35
C THR A 314 -9.01 39.84 -2.16
N VAL A 315 -9.32 40.26 -0.93
CA VAL A 315 -8.71 39.69 0.29
C VAL A 315 -9.15 38.24 0.48
N SER A 316 -10.45 37.94 0.39
CA SER A 316 -10.96 36.57 0.55
C SER A 316 -10.44 35.60 -0.52
N GLN A 317 -10.20 36.07 -1.74
CA GLN A 317 -9.63 35.29 -2.83
C GLN A 317 -8.15 35.00 -2.58
N PHE A 318 -7.36 35.99 -2.13
CA PHE A 318 -5.97 35.76 -1.73
C PHE A 318 -5.83 34.68 -0.64
N ILE A 319 -6.74 34.67 0.34
CA ILE A 319 -6.80 33.63 1.37
C ILE A 319 -7.11 32.27 0.73
N ALA A 320 -8.16 32.18 -0.09
CA ALA A 320 -8.56 30.93 -0.75
C ALA A 320 -7.48 30.35 -1.69
N ASP A 321 -6.78 31.21 -2.44
CA ASP A 321 -5.69 30.82 -3.35
C ASP A 321 -4.45 30.27 -2.58
N ASN A 322 -4.34 30.55 -1.27
CA ASN A 322 -3.33 29.99 -0.37
C ASN A 322 -3.84 28.81 0.51
N GLU A 323 -5.15 28.57 0.60
CA GLU A 323 -5.73 27.47 1.40
C GLU A 323 -5.84 26.13 0.64
N ASN A 324 -5.81 26.17 -0.70
CA ASN A 324 -5.58 25.00 -1.56
C ASN A 324 -4.08 24.63 -1.67
#